data_AF-A0A7X0LG50-F1
#
_entry.id   AF-A0A7X0LG50-F1
#
_cell.length_a   1.000
_cell.length_b   1.000
_cell.length_c   1.000
_cell.angle_alpha   90.00
_cell.angle_beta   90.00
_cell.angle_gamma   90.00
#
_symmetry.space_group_name_H-M   'P 1'
#
loop_
_entity.id
_entity.type
_entity.pdbx_description
1 polymer ?
#
loop_
_entity_poly.entity_id
_entity_poly.type
_entity_poly.pdbx_seq_one_letter_code
_entity_poly.pdbx_strand_id
1 'polypeptide(L)'
;MLMIAVGYFAYLALWVIVILLVSVLVRRSRDALLALVALWAVLVVLLPRVAPDVANAAIPLENRLQTDVAIARDLRQMGDSHNPDDPHFAEFKQKILDRYGVKRVEDLPVNYSGVLAIEGERMSSELFDRYASESYRAQERQNSLVEGAGLLSPAIAIRSLSMAAAGTDFAGHRRFLEQAEAYRYNLVQRLNRLQANSVRYADERAEDADADRRKRVAASNWTAMPDFAFRAPTGTDLARGALPGLAIILAWLAAASVLLIISTRRLGARR
;
A
#
# COMPACT_ATOMS: atom_id res chain seq x y z
N MET A 1 13.09 -16.55 0.21
CA MET A 1 13.68 -17.59 -0.69
C MET A 1 13.17 -18.99 -0.40
N LEU A 2 13.31 -19.54 0.81
CA LEU A 2 12.83 -20.91 1.12
C LEU A 2 11.31 -21.09 0.86
N MET A 3 10.48 -20.13 1.28
CA MET A 3 9.02 -20.18 1.04
C MET A 3 8.67 -20.28 -0.45
N ILE A 4 9.37 -19.50 -1.28
CA ILE A 4 9.19 -19.54 -2.74
C ILE A 4 9.57 -20.93 -3.27
N ALA A 5 10.74 -21.45 -2.87
CA ALA A 5 11.19 -22.77 -3.30
C ALA A 5 10.20 -23.89 -2.91
N VAL A 6 9.71 -23.89 -1.68
CA VAL A 6 8.71 -24.86 -1.19
C VAL A 6 7.39 -24.71 -1.95
N GLY A 7 6.92 -23.48 -2.14
CA GLY A 7 5.70 -23.21 -2.89
C GLY A 7 5.76 -23.72 -4.33
N TYR A 8 6.85 -23.41 -5.06
CA TYR A 8 7.03 -23.87 -6.42
C TYR A 8 7.24 -25.39 -6.50
N PHE A 9 7.95 -26.00 -5.54
CA PHE A 9 8.06 -27.46 -5.47
C PHE A 9 6.68 -28.12 -5.32
N ALA A 10 5.86 -27.65 -4.38
CA ALA A 10 4.51 -28.16 -4.17
C ALA A 10 3.61 -27.94 -5.40
N TYR A 11 3.73 -26.78 -6.05
CA TYR A 11 3.00 -26.44 -7.26
C TYR A 11 3.36 -27.34 -8.45
N LEU A 12 4.65 -27.62 -8.66
CA LEU A 12 5.10 -28.54 -9.72
C LEU A 12 4.71 -29.99 -9.41
N ALA A 13 4.85 -30.43 -8.16
CA ALA A 13 4.39 -31.75 -7.72
C ALA A 13 2.88 -31.92 -7.94
N LEU A 14 2.08 -30.87 -7.67
CA LEU A 14 0.64 -30.87 -7.94
C LEU A 14 0.36 -31.15 -9.41
N TRP A 15 1.04 -30.47 -10.33
CA TRP A 15 0.85 -30.71 -11.77
C TRP A 15 1.23 -32.12 -12.19
N VAL A 16 2.32 -32.68 -11.66
CA VAL A 16 2.69 -34.08 -11.91
C VAL A 16 1.55 -35.01 -11.48
N ILE A 17 1.00 -34.83 -10.29
CA ILE A 17 -0.11 -35.65 -9.76
C ILE A 17 -1.38 -35.47 -10.57
N VAL A 18 -1.72 -34.24 -10.97
CA VAL A 18 -2.89 -33.95 -11.82
C VAL A 18 -2.76 -34.63 -13.18
N ILE A 19 -1.59 -34.55 -13.81
CA ILE A 19 -1.32 -35.23 -15.09
C ILE A 19 -1.51 -36.74 -14.94
N LEU A 20 -0.89 -37.35 -13.93
CA LEU A 20 -1.04 -38.79 -13.66
C LEU A 20 -2.51 -39.17 -13.39
N LEU A 21 -3.22 -38.37 -12.59
CA LEU A 21 -4.64 -38.60 -12.27
C LEU A 21 -5.50 -38.59 -13.53
N VAL A 22 -5.37 -37.58 -14.39
CA VAL A 22 -6.14 -37.51 -15.64
C VAL A 22 -5.77 -38.66 -16.58
N SER A 23 -4.48 -38.99 -16.72
CA SER A 23 -4.04 -40.12 -17.53
C SER A 23 -4.58 -41.47 -17.05
N VAL A 24 -4.76 -41.64 -15.74
CA VAL A 24 -5.35 -42.85 -15.15
C VAL A 24 -6.88 -42.92 -15.37
N LEU A 25 -7.56 -41.77 -15.35
CA LEU A 25 -9.02 -41.70 -15.50
C LEU A 25 -9.49 -41.82 -16.96
N VAL A 26 -8.64 -41.45 -17.92
CA VAL A 26 -9.01 -41.38 -19.34
C VAL A 26 -8.42 -42.56 -20.13
N ARG A 27 -9.25 -43.22 -20.94
CA ARG A 27 -8.87 -44.43 -21.70
C ARG A 27 -7.93 -44.18 -22.87
N ARG A 28 -7.95 -42.98 -23.47
CA ARG A 28 -7.18 -42.62 -24.67
C ARG A 28 -6.25 -41.45 -24.36
N SER A 29 -5.00 -41.55 -24.82
CA SER A 29 -3.99 -40.49 -24.64
C SER A 29 -4.40 -39.14 -25.23
N ARG A 30 -5.04 -39.16 -26.41
CA ARG A 30 -5.57 -37.95 -27.08
C ARG A 30 -6.58 -37.22 -26.19
N ASP A 31 -7.50 -37.94 -25.59
CA ASP A 31 -8.56 -37.37 -24.75
C ASP A 31 -7.96 -36.80 -23.45
N ALA A 32 -6.95 -37.47 -22.88
CA ALA A 32 -6.24 -36.98 -21.70
C ALA A 32 -5.50 -35.67 -21.99
N LEU A 33 -4.84 -35.57 -23.15
CA LEU A 33 -4.18 -34.34 -23.58
C LEU A 33 -5.17 -33.19 -23.73
N LEU A 34 -6.30 -33.42 -24.41
CA LEU A 34 -7.33 -32.39 -24.59
C LEU A 34 -7.90 -31.92 -23.24
N ALA A 35 -8.18 -32.84 -22.33
CA ALA A 35 -8.66 -32.52 -20.99
C ALA A 35 -7.64 -31.69 -20.19
N LEU A 36 -6.36 -32.06 -20.21
CA LEU A 36 -5.30 -31.34 -19.51
C LEU A 36 -5.09 -29.93 -20.08
N VAL A 37 -5.13 -29.76 -21.40
CA VAL A 37 -5.02 -28.45 -22.04
C VAL A 37 -6.21 -27.56 -21.67
N ALA A 38 -7.43 -28.10 -21.70
CA ALA A 38 -8.62 -27.37 -21.29
C ALA A 38 -8.56 -26.96 -19.81
N LEU A 39 -8.17 -27.89 -18.93
CA LEU A 39 -7.98 -27.62 -17.51
C LEU A 39 -6.93 -26.53 -17.26
N TRP A 40 -5.79 -26.64 -17.93
CA TRP A 40 -4.72 -25.64 -17.84
C TRP A 40 -5.18 -24.27 -18.33
N ALA A 41 -5.87 -24.20 -19.48
CA ALA A 41 -6.39 -22.95 -20.02
C ALA A 41 -7.36 -22.27 -19.04
N VAL A 42 -8.25 -23.03 -18.40
CA VAL A 42 -9.18 -22.48 -17.40
C VAL A 42 -8.45 -22.04 -16.13
N LEU A 43 -7.65 -22.93 -15.54
CA LEU A 43 -7.05 -22.69 -14.22
C LEU A 43 -5.89 -21.69 -14.26
N VAL A 44 -5.09 -21.67 -15.32
CA VAL A 44 -3.84 -20.89 -15.41
C VAL A 44 -4.01 -19.62 -16.24
N VAL A 45 -4.91 -19.60 -17.23
CA VAL A 45 -5.08 -18.44 -18.13
C VAL A 45 -6.36 -17.68 -17.83
N LEU A 46 -7.52 -18.36 -17.90
CA LEU A 46 -8.82 -17.70 -17.82
C LEU A 46 -9.11 -17.17 -16.41
N LEU A 47 -9.02 -18.01 -15.38
CA LEU A 47 -9.34 -17.60 -14.00
C LEU A 47 -8.44 -16.45 -13.51
N PRO A 48 -7.09 -16.49 -13.64
CA PRO A 48 -6.24 -15.39 -13.21
C PRO A 48 -6.48 -14.09 -13.99
N ARG A 49 -7.01 -14.17 -15.21
CA ARG A 49 -7.37 -13.00 -16.02
C ARG A 49 -8.70 -12.38 -15.60
N VAL A 50 -9.70 -13.21 -15.34
CA VAL A 50 -11.09 -12.77 -15.03
C VAL A 50 -11.25 -12.36 -13.56
N ALA A 51 -10.51 -12.98 -12.63
CA ALA A 51 -10.66 -12.70 -11.20
C ALA A 51 -10.46 -11.21 -10.84
N PRO A 52 -9.43 -10.50 -11.35
CA PRO A 52 -9.29 -9.07 -11.14
C PRO A 52 -10.45 -8.23 -11.70
N ASP A 53 -10.99 -8.60 -12.87
CA ASP A 53 -12.12 -7.88 -13.49
C ASP A 53 -13.39 -8.04 -12.64
N VAL A 54 -13.62 -9.23 -12.10
CA VAL A 54 -14.74 -9.49 -11.17
C VAL A 54 -14.57 -8.72 -9.87
N ALA A 55 -13.35 -8.68 -9.31
CA ALA A 55 -13.06 -7.88 -8.12
C ALA A 55 -13.28 -6.38 -8.35
N ASN A 56 -12.86 -5.86 -9.51
CA ASN A 56 -13.07 -4.47 -9.91
C ASN A 56 -14.55 -4.11 -10.08
N ALA A 57 -15.34 -5.03 -10.64
CA ALA A 57 -16.78 -4.82 -10.77
C ALA A 57 -17.52 -4.89 -9.42
N ALA A 58 -17.06 -5.76 -8.51
CA ALA A 58 -17.67 -5.95 -7.20
C ALA A 58 -17.35 -4.81 -6.22
N ILE A 59 -16.15 -4.23 -6.31
CA ILE A 59 -15.68 -3.15 -5.44
C ILE A 59 -15.16 -2.03 -6.34
N PRO A 60 -16.01 -1.07 -6.73
CA PRO A 60 -15.59 0.07 -7.54
C PRO A 60 -14.58 0.93 -6.77
N LEU A 61 -13.47 1.27 -7.44
CA LEU A 61 -12.53 2.27 -6.96
C LEU A 61 -13.00 3.65 -7.43
N GLU A 62 -12.85 4.66 -6.58
CA GLU A 62 -12.96 6.04 -7.04
C GLU A 62 -11.88 6.30 -8.09
N ASN A 63 -12.27 6.98 -9.18
CA ASN A 63 -11.28 7.38 -10.17
C ASN A 63 -10.49 8.58 -9.62
N ARG A 64 -9.28 8.78 -10.17
CA ARG A 64 -8.39 9.85 -9.73
C ARG A 64 -9.04 11.24 -9.75
N LEU A 65 -9.85 11.53 -10.76
CA LEU A 65 -10.54 12.82 -10.88
C LEU A 65 -11.57 13.04 -9.76
N GLN A 66 -12.33 12.00 -9.40
CA GLN A 66 -13.30 12.06 -8.30
C GLN A 66 -12.60 12.33 -6.99
N THR A 67 -11.52 11.61 -6.69
CA THR A 67 -10.74 11.81 -5.48
C THR A 67 -10.09 13.20 -5.45
N ASP A 68 -9.49 13.67 -6.55
CA ASP A 68 -8.88 15.00 -6.63
C ASP A 68 -9.92 16.11 -6.41
N VAL A 69 -11.12 15.99 -7.00
CA VAL A 69 -12.24 16.93 -6.80
C VAL A 69 -12.74 16.89 -5.36
N ALA A 70 -12.84 15.71 -4.76
CA ALA A 70 -13.29 15.54 -3.38
C ALA A 70 -12.29 16.15 -2.38
N ILE A 71 -10.98 15.90 -2.57
CA ILE A 71 -9.90 16.53 -1.80
C ILE A 71 -9.94 18.05 -1.95
N ALA A 72 -10.04 18.58 -3.18
CA ALA A 72 -10.08 20.03 -3.41
C ALA A 72 -11.32 20.70 -2.81
N ARG A 73 -12.46 19.99 -2.78
CA ARG A 73 -13.67 20.46 -2.08
C ARG A 73 -13.45 20.49 -0.56
N ASP A 74 -12.94 19.41 0.01
CA ASP A 74 -12.78 19.28 1.45
C ASP A 74 -11.68 20.19 1.99
N LEU A 75 -10.59 20.41 1.23
CA LEU A 75 -9.57 21.42 1.55
C LEU A 75 -10.17 22.81 1.68
N ARG A 76 -11.07 23.21 0.76
CA ARG A 76 -11.75 24.51 0.83
C ARG A 76 -12.65 24.65 2.07
N GLN A 77 -13.17 23.55 2.60
CA GLN A 77 -13.99 23.55 3.81
C GLN A 77 -13.17 23.62 5.10
N MET A 78 -11.88 23.27 5.06
CA MET A 78 -10.97 23.36 6.22
C MET A 78 -10.48 24.77 6.50
N GLY A 79 -10.78 25.71 5.61
CA GLY A 79 -10.35 27.10 5.68
C GLY A 79 -9.08 27.39 4.89
N ASP A 80 -8.81 28.67 4.66
CA ASP A 80 -7.65 29.13 3.91
C ASP A 80 -6.67 29.90 4.82
N SER A 81 -5.49 29.31 5.06
CA SER A 81 -4.42 29.92 5.85
C SER A 81 -3.90 31.24 5.26
N HIS A 82 -4.13 31.49 3.97
CA HIS A 82 -3.77 32.74 3.30
C HIS A 82 -4.90 33.78 3.34
N ASN A 83 -6.10 33.40 3.77
CA ASN A 83 -7.21 34.31 3.94
C ASN A 83 -7.22 34.86 5.38
N PRO A 84 -6.94 36.16 5.59
CA PRO A 84 -6.94 36.76 6.92
C PRO A 84 -8.32 36.78 7.59
N ASP A 85 -9.39 36.67 6.82
CA ASP A 85 -10.79 36.67 7.29
C ASP A 85 -11.34 35.25 7.51
N ASP A 86 -10.51 34.21 7.35
CA ASP A 86 -10.93 32.84 7.60
C ASP A 86 -11.20 32.61 9.10
N PRO A 87 -12.42 32.19 9.50
CA PRO A 87 -12.76 32.03 10.91
C PRO A 87 -11.86 31.05 11.66
N HIS A 88 -11.45 29.96 11.01
CA HIS A 88 -10.63 28.92 11.61
C HIS A 88 -9.21 29.45 11.88
N PHE A 89 -8.61 30.11 10.89
CA PHE A 89 -7.26 30.67 11.05
C PHE A 89 -7.22 31.94 11.90
N ALA A 90 -8.30 32.71 11.96
CA ALA A 90 -8.46 33.80 12.92
C ALA A 90 -8.48 33.28 14.37
N GLU A 91 -9.24 32.21 14.64
CA GLU A 91 -9.26 31.57 15.96
C GLU A 91 -7.90 30.98 16.33
N PHE A 92 -7.24 30.30 15.38
CA PHE A 92 -5.89 29.77 15.56
C PHE A 92 -4.88 30.87 15.89
N LYS A 93 -4.90 31.99 15.14
CA LYS A 93 -4.07 33.17 15.39
C LYS A 93 -4.27 33.67 16.82
N GLN A 94 -5.53 33.85 17.23
CA GLN A 94 -5.85 34.36 18.56
C GLN A 94 -5.34 33.41 19.65
N LYS A 95 -5.53 32.09 19.49
CA LYS A 95 -5.00 31.07 20.41
C LYS A 95 -3.48 31.15 20.57
N ILE A 96 -2.74 31.44 19.49
CA ILE A 96 -1.29 31.61 19.56
C ILE A 96 -0.92 32.91 20.28
N LEU A 97 -1.57 34.03 19.96
CA LEU A 97 -1.36 35.31 20.62
C LEU A 97 -1.61 35.22 22.14
N ASP A 98 -2.73 34.62 22.53
CA ASP A 98 -3.12 34.40 23.93
C ASP A 98 -2.10 33.51 24.65
N ARG A 99 -1.62 32.44 24.00
CA ARG A 99 -0.59 31.54 24.55
C ARG A 99 0.70 32.28 24.91
N TYR A 100 1.10 33.26 24.10
CA TYR A 100 2.32 34.04 24.33
C TYR A 100 2.06 35.37 25.07
N GLY A 101 0.80 35.68 25.40
CA GLY A 101 0.41 36.90 26.12
C GLY A 101 0.64 38.20 25.33
N VAL A 102 0.69 38.13 24.00
CA VAL A 102 0.94 39.29 23.12
C VAL A 102 -0.31 39.64 22.31
N LYS A 103 -0.41 40.88 21.83
CA LYS A 103 -1.56 41.35 21.04
C LYS A 103 -1.32 41.33 19.54
N ARG A 104 -0.05 41.25 19.11
CA ARG A 104 0.33 41.34 17.71
C ARG A 104 1.24 40.19 17.32
N VAL A 105 1.19 39.82 16.05
CA VAL A 105 2.02 38.74 15.48
C VAL A 105 3.49 39.12 15.50
N GLU A 106 3.80 40.40 15.31
CA GLU A 106 5.17 40.91 15.31
C GLU A 106 5.86 40.80 16.68
N ASP A 107 5.06 40.73 17.76
CA ASP A 107 5.55 40.62 19.13
C ASP A 107 5.79 39.14 19.55
N LEU A 108 5.46 38.18 18.67
CA LEU A 108 5.66 36.76 18.98
C LEU A 108 7.16 36.41 19.04
N PRO A 109 7.58 35.59 20.02
CA PRO A 109 8.96 35.10 20.10
C PRO A 109 9.29 34.06 19.02
N VAL A 110 8.28 33.62 18.26
CA VAL A 110 8.37 32.66 17.15
C VAL A 110 7.76 33.29 15.91
N ASN A 111 8.24 32.86 14.74
CA ASN A 111 7.70 33.29 13.48
C ASN A 111 6.35 32.61 13.19
N TYR A 112 5.30 33.43 13.16
CA TYR A 112 3.94 32.98 12.96
C TYR A 112 3.70 32.30 11.62
N SER A 113 4.37 32.71 10.53
CA SER A 113 4.25 32.04 9.23
C SER A 113 4.67 30.57 9.35
N GLY A 114 5.77 30.29 10.05
CA GLY A 114 6.22 28.92 10.32
C GLY A 114 5.25 28.14 11.21
N VAL A 115 4.69 28.77 12.26
CA VAL A 115 3.68 28.14 13.13
C VAL A 115 2.39 27.81 12.36
N LEU A 116 1.95 28.73 11.51
CA LEU A 116 0.80 28.57 10.63
C LEU A 116 1.03 27.44 9.62
N ALA A 117 2.22 27.36 9.02
CA ALA A 117 2.60 26.28 8.10
C ALA A 117 2.63 24.90 8.79
N ILE A 118 3.04 24.81 10.06
CA ILE A 118 2.98 23.55 10.84
C ILE A 118 1.54 23.04 10.96
N GLU A 119 0.61 23.95 11.27
CA GLU A 119 -0.80 23.59 11.44
C GLU A 119 -1.47 23.29 10.10
N GLY A 120 -1.21 24.10 9.08
CA GLY A 120 -1.70 23.88 7.73
C GLY A 120 -1.27 22.52 7.16
N GLU A 121 0.01 22.16 7.32
CA GLU A 121 0.54 20.85 6.91
C GLU A 121 -0.09 19.70 7.70
N ARG A 122 -0.35 19.88 9.00
CA ARG A 122 -1.02 18.86 9.82
C ARG A 122 -2.43 18.58 9.29
N MET A 123 -3.22 19.64 9.10
CA MET A 123 -4.60 19.52 8.63
C MET A 123 -4.69 18.93 7.22
N SER A 124 -3.86 19.42 6.29
CA SER A 124 -3.84 18.91 4.93
C SER A 124 -3.38 17.45 4.90
N SER A 125 -2.32 17.09 5.61
CA SER A 125 -1.83 15.71 5.66
C SER A 125 -2.85 14.74 6.26
N GLU A 126 -3.57 15.14 7.31
CA GLU A 126 -4.68 14.33 7.88
C GLU A 126 -5.80 14.08 6.85
N LEU A 127 -6.11 15.07 6.02
CA LEU A 127 -7.08 14.92 4.93
C LEU A 127 -6.60 13.91 3.89
N PHE A 128 -5.37 14.07 3.40
CA PHE A 128 -4.79 13.18 2.40
C PHE A 128 -4.65 11.75 2.92
N ASP A 129 -4.23 11.57 4.18
CA ASP A 129 -4.12 10.25 4.81
C ASP A 129 -5.49 9.55 4.91
N ARG A 130 -6.56 10.30 5.22
CA ARG A 130 -7.92 9.74 5.20
C ARG A 130 -8.29 9.18 3.83
N TYR A 131 -8.17 9.98 2.76
CA TYR A 131 -8.47 9.53 1.39
C TYR A 131 -7.58 8.37 0.95
N ALA A 132 -6.28 8.40 1.28
CA ALA A 132 -5.36 7.31 1.00
C ALA A 132 -5.79 6.03 1.73
N SER A 133 -6.18 6.12 3.00
CA SER A 133 -6.62 4.99 3.82
C SER A 133 -7.90 4.35 3.27
N GLU A 134 -8.85 5.16 2.77
CA GLU A 134 -10.08 4.68 2.13
C GLU A 134 -9.77 3.93 0.83
N SER A 135 -8.90 4.50 -0.01
CA SER A 135 -8.43 3.85 -1.24
C SER A 135 -7.71 2.54 -0.95
N TYR A 136 -6.80 2.50 0.03
CA TYR A 136 -6.10 1.27 0.41
C TYR A 136 -7.06 0.19 0.93
N ARG A 137 -8.10 0.56 1.70
CA ARG A 137 -9.13 -0.40 2.15
C ARG A 137 -9.96 -0.94 1.00
N ALA A 138 -10.23 -0.15 -0.05
CA ALA A 138 -10.91 -0.63 -1.24
C ALA A 138 -10.03 -1.63 -2.01
N GLN A 139 -8.76 -1.29 -2.25
CA GLN A 139 -7.79 -2.15 -2.94
C GLN A 139 -7.52 -3.45 -2.17
N GLU A 140 -7.42 -3.40 -0.85
CA GLU A 140 -7.27 -4.58 0.00
C GLU A 140 -8.46 -5.55 -0.16
N ARG A 141 -9.68 -5.02 -0.21
CA ARG A 141 -10.87 -5.85 -0.43
C ARG A 141 -10.91 -6.44 -1.85
N GLN A 142 -10.44 -5.72 -2.86
CA GLN A 142 -10.31 -6.29 -4.21
C GLN A 142 -9.28 -7.42 -4.26
N ASN A 143 -8.12 -7.20 -3.64
CA ASN A 143 -7.07 -8.21 -3.58
C ASN A 143 -7.53 -9.45 -2.84
N SER A 144 -8.25 -9.32 -1.72
CA SER A 144 -8.75 -10.48 -0.98
C SER A 144 -9.77 -11.30 -1.78
N LEU A 145 -10.58 -10.68 -2.65
CA LEU A 145 -11.42 -11.41 -3.60
C LEU A 145 -10.59 -12.18 -4.64
N VAL A 146 -9.56 -11.56 -5.21
CA VAL A 146 -8.66 -12.22 -6.17
C VAL A 146 -7.91 -13.37 -5.50
N GLU A 147 -7.39 -13.18 -4.30
CA GLU A 147 -6.70 -14.22 -3.54
C GLU A 147 -7.64 -15.36 -3.14
N GLY A 148 -8.89 -15.05 -2.81
CA GLY A 148 -9.94 -16.04 -2.56
C GLY A 148 -10.20 -16.95 -3.79
N ALA A 149 -10.09 -16.41 -5.00
CA ALA A 149 -10.16 -17.21 -6.23
C ALA A 149 -8.99 -18.22 -6.36
N GLY A 150 -7.94 -18.09 -5.55
CA GLY A 150 -6.88 -19.07 -5.38
C GLY A 150 -7.37 -20.45 -4.93
N LEU A 151 -8.51 -20.52 -4.23
CA LEU A 151 -9.15 -21.80 -3.91
C LEU A 151 -9.56 -22.57 -5.17
N LEU A 152 -9.92 -21.86 -6.24
CA LEU A 152 -10.28 -22.45 -7.54
C LEU A 152 -9.09 -22.58 -8.48
N SER A 153 -8.07 -21.73 -8.34
CA SER A 153 -6.88 -21.72 -9.20
C SER A 153 -5.58 -21.82 -8.40
N PRO A 154 -4.84 -22.94 -8.49
CA PRO A 154 -3.52 -23.03 -7.88
C PRO A 154 -2.51 -22.04 -8.49
N ALA A 155 -2.77 -21.50 -9.69
CA ALA A 155 -1.94 -20.49 -10.32
C ALA A 155 -2.06 -19.12 -9.62
N ILE A 156 -3.26 -18.75 -9.17
CA ILE A 156 -3.47 -17.53 -8.36
C ILE A 156 -2.77 -17.70 -7.00
N ALA A 157 -2.92 -18.87 -6.37
CA ALA A 157 -2.33 -19.16 -5.07
C ALA A 157 -0.78 -19.08 -5.08
N ILE A 158 -0.11 -19.66 -6.08
CA ILE A 158 1.36 -19.59 -6.19
C ILE A 158 1.84 -18.17 -6.51
N ARG A 159 1.07 -17.40 -7.28
CA ARG A 159 1.40 -16.00 -7.55
C ARG A 159 1.31 -15.16 -6.28
N SER A 160 0.23 -15.26 -5.51
CA SER A 160 0.08 -14.55 -4.23
C SER A 160 1.19 -14.94 -3.24
N LEU A 161 1.44 -16.25 -3.06
CA LEU A 161 2.56 -16.75 -2.24
C LEU A 161 3.90 -16.12 -2.65
N SER A 162 4.20 -16.13 -3.95
CA SER A 162 5.47 -15.65 -4.49
C SER A 162 5.65 -14.15 -4.24
N MET A 163 4.62 -13.35 -4.53
CA MET A 163 4.64 -11.90 -4.31
C MET A 163 4.78 -11.56 -2.81
N ALA A 164 4.02 -12.24 -1.94
CA ALA A 164 4.10 -12.03 -0.49
C ALA A 164 5.47 -12.43 0.08
N ALA A 165 6.04 -13.54 -0.38
CA ALA A 165 7.37 -13.98 0.04
C ALA A 165 8.51 -13.08 -0.49
N ALA A 166 8.27 -12.35 -1.58
CA ALA A 166 9.20 -11.37 -2.15
C ALA A 166 8.99 -9.95 -1.61
N GLY A 167 7.88 -9.68 -0.90
CA GLY A 167 7.51 -8.34 -0.45
C GLY A 167 7.10 -7.40 -1.58
N THR A 168 6.69 -7.97 -2.72
CA THR A 168 6.24 -7.22 -3.92
C THR A 168 4.72 -7.26 -4.08
N ASP A 169 4.02 -7.72 -3.04
CA ASP A 169 2.57 -7.69 -2.94
C ASP A 169 2.05 -6.29 -2.59
N PHE A 170 0.74 -6.15 -2.52
CA PHE A 170 0.10 -4.89 -2.16
C PHE A 170 0.47 -4.42 -0.76
N ALA A 171 0.62 -5.33 0.21
CA ALA A 171 1.07 -5.00 1.56
C ALA A 171 2.49 -4.40 1.56
N GLY A 172 3.40 -4.93 0.74
CA GLY A 172 4.73 -4.37 0.53
C GLY A 172 4.69 -2.96 -0.08
N HIS A 173 3.87 -2.77 -1.12
CA HIS A 173 3.68 -1.48 -1.77
C HIS A 173 3.13 -0.42 -0.81
N ARG A 174 2.04 -0.75 -0.10
CA ARG A 174 1.41 0.13 0.89
C ARG A 174 2.39 0.54 1.99
N ARG A 175 3.15 -0.41 2.53
CA ARG A 175 4.16 -0.17 3.57
C ARG A 175 5.22 0.83 3.12
N PHE A 176 5.65 0.76 1.86
CA PHE A 176 6.59 1.72 1.30
C PHE A 176 5.98 3.12 1.25
N LEU A 177 4.75 3.25 0.72
CA LEU A 177 4.07 4.53 0.61
C LEU A 177 3.81 5.17 1.98
N GLU A 178 3.36 4.40 2.97
CA GLU A 178 3.16 4.90 4.34
C GLU A 178 4.46 5.39 4.98
N GLN A 179 5.59 4.68 4.77
CA GLN A 179 6.89 5.12 5.26
C GLN A 179 7.41 6.37 4.53
N ALA A 180 7.20 6.44 3.21
CA ALA A 180 7.59 7.59 2.41
C ALA A 180 6.78 8.84 2.81
N GLU A 181 5.48 8.67 3.06
CA GLU A 181 4.61 9.76 3.49
C GLU A 181 4.93 10.23 4.91
N ALA A 182 5.17 9.30 5.84
CA ALA A 182 5.64 9.65 7.18
C ALA A 182 6.97 10.41 7.12
N TYR A 183 7.88 10.03 6.23
CA TYR A 183 9.12 10.76 6.00
C TYR A 183 8.87 12.16 5.42
N ARG A 184 8.05 12.28 4.37
CA ARG A 184 7.67 13.55 3.74
C ARG A 184 7.07 14.52 4.77
N TYR A 185 6.09 14.07 5.54
CA TYR A 185 5.46 14.85 6.60
C TYR A 185 6.48 15.33 7.63
N ASN A 186 7.34 14.43 8.13
CA ASN A 186 8.37 14.80 9.11
C ASN A 186 9.39 15.80 8.55
N LEU A 187 9.75 15.68 7.27
CA LEU A 187 10.64 16.61 6.59
C LEU A 187 10.02 18.00 6.52
N VAL A 188 8.78 18.11 6.02
CA VAL A 188 8.05 19.39 5.95
C VAL A 188 7.88 20.00 7.32
N GLN A 189 7.51 19.20 8.33
CA GLN A 189 7.39 19.70 9.70
C GLN A 189 8.72 20.16 10.33
N ARG A 190 9.87 19.59 9.92
CA ARG A 190 11.18 20.11 10.34
C ARG A 190 11.46 21.45 9.68
N LEU A 191 11.19 21.59 8.39
CA LEU A 191 11.34 22.85 7.65
C LEU A 191 10.48 23.96 8.24
N ASN A 192 9.21 23.69 8.51
CA ASN A 192 8.31 24.69 9.09
C ASN A 192 8.73 25.10 10.51
N ARG A 193 9.27 24.17 11.31
CA ARG A 193 9.87 24.49 12.64
C ARG A 193 11.16 25.30 12.52
N LEU A 194 11.99 25.05 11.50
CA LEU A 194 13.18 25.87 11.25
C LEU A 194 12.77 27.31 10.93
N GLN A 195 11.76 27.51 10.08
CA GLN A 195 11.20 28.83 9.82
C GLN A 195 10.65 29.46 11.10
N ALA A 196 9.83 28.74 11.87
CA ALA A 196 9.22 29.23 13.11
C ALA A 196 10.24 29.69 14.16
N ASN A 197 11.37 28.99 14.28
CA ASN A 197 12.31 29.20 15.39
C ASN A 197 13.60 29.92 15.00
N SER A 198 14.00 29.87 13.72
CA SER A 198 15.32 30.34 13.27
C SER A 198 15.25 31.57 12.35
N VAL A 199 14.07 31.94 11.88
CA VAL A 199 13.86 33.12 11.03
C VAL A 199 12.93 34.07 11.75
N ARG A 200 13.33 35.32 12.02
CA ARG A 200 12.45 36.30 12.66
C ARG A 200 11.31 36.69 11.71
N TYR A 201 10.12 36.91 12.25
CA TYR A 201 8.94 37.30 11.47
C TYR A 201 9.16 38.59 10.65
N ALA A 202 9.86 39.57 11.23
CA ALA A 202 10.21 40.82 10.55
C ALA A 202 11.23 40.61 9.41
N ASP A 203 12.21 39.72 9.61
CA ASP A 203 13.23 39.44 8.60
C ASP A 203 12.67 38.67 7.41
N GLU A 204 11.68 37.78 7.62
CA GLU A 204 10.99 37.06 6.54
C GLU A 204 10.34 38.01 5.52
N ARG A 205 9.75 39.10 6.00
CA ARG A 205 9.06 40.10 5.16
C ARG A 205 9.97 41.19 4.60
N ALA A 206 11.25 41.20 4.97
CA ALA A 206 12.17 42.21 4.47
C ALA A 206 12.50 41.98 2.98
N GLU A 207 12.61 43.08 2.24
CA GLU A 207 12.94 43.11 0.80
C GLU A 207 14.21 43.95 0.51
N ASP A 208 14.86 44.49 1.55
CA ASP A 208 16.12 45.23 1.39
C ASP A 208 17.28 44.33 0.97
N ALA A 209 18.38 44.98 0.55
CA ALA A 209 19.57 44.31 -0.02
C ALA A 209 20.19 43.23 0.88
N ASP A 210 19.98 43.28 2.21
CA ASP A 210 20.51 42.30 3.16
C ASP A 210 19.46 41.28 3.67
N ALA A 211 18.21 41.34 3.19
CA ALA A 211 17.13 40.50 3.65
C ALA A 211 17.44 39.00 3.53
N ASP A 212 18.00 38.56 2.40
CA ASP A 212 18.36 37.15 2.17
C ASP A 212 19.42 36.65 3.16
N ARG A 213 20.33 37.53 3.58
CA ARG A 213 21.36 37.19 4.58
C ARG A 213 20.72 36.95 5.94
N ARG A 214 19.71 37.76 6.32
CA ARG A 214 19.00 37.63 7.61
C ARG A 214 18.05 36.44 7.66
N LYS A 215 17.52 35.99 6.51
CA LYS A 215 16.67 34.79 6.39
C LYS A 215 17.46 33.47 6.39
N ARG A 216 18.79 33.52 6.21
CA ARG A 216 19.62 32.32 6.04
C ARG A 216 19.78 31.54 7.34
N VAL A 217 19.38 30.27 7.31
CA VAL A 217 19.60 29.30 8.41
C VAL A 217 20.96 28.61 8.28
N ALA A 218 21.51 28.16 9.41
CA ALA A 218 22.82 27.49 9.46
C ALA A 218 22.84 26.21 8.59
N ALA A 219 23.94 25.99 7.88
CA ALA A 219 24.12 24.82 7.00
C ALA A 219 24.05 23.47 7.75
N SER A 220 24.36 23.46 9.06
CA SER A 220 24.26 22.29 9.92
C SER A 220 22.84 21.70 9.96
N ASN A 221 21.81 22.52 9.72
CA ASN A 221 20.42 22.06 9.64
C ASN A 221 20.20 21.11 8.45
N TRP A 222 20.90 21.33 7.33
CA TRP A 222 20.81 20.48 6.14
C TRP A 222 21.55 19.16 6.34
N THR A 223 22.75 19.21 6.92
CA THR A 223 23.55 18.00 7.19
C THR A 223 22.95 17.12 8.29
N ALA A 224 22.12 17.68 9.16
CA ALA A 224 21.43 16.94 10.22
C ALA A 224 20.07 16.38 9.79
N MET A 225 19.62 16.64 8.55
CA MET A 225 18.39 16.03 8.05
C MET A 225 18.59 14.53 7.84
N PRO A 226 17.70 13.68 8.39
CA PRO A 226 17.79 12.25 8.15
C PRO A 226 17.45 11.96 6.68
N ASP A 227 18.18 11.05 6.07
CA ASP A 227 17.80 10.49 4.77
C ASP A 227 16.62 9.52 4.91
N PHE A 228 15.85 9.38 3.82
CA PHE A 228 14.85 8.33 3.75
C PHE A 228 15.52 6.95 3.69
N ALA A 229 15.28 6.13 4.70
CA ALA A 229 15.72 4.74 4.75
C ALA A 229 14.50 3.82 4.90
N PHE A 230 14.15 3.09 3.83
CA PHE A 230 13.06 2.14 3.85
C PHE A 230 13.35 0.98 4.82
N ARG A 231 12.45 0.77 5.78
CA ARG A 231 12.49 -0.37 6.69
C ARG A 231 11.76 -1.54 6.04
N ALA A 232 12.53 -2.43 5.41
CA ALA A 232 12.01 -3.64 4.82
C ALA A 232 11.38 -4.57 5.88
N PRO A 233 10.31 -5.32 5.53
CA PRO A 233 9.75 -6.34 6.40
C PRO A 233 10.79 -7.42 6.72
N THR A 234 10.67 -8.03 7.89
CA THR A 234 11.55 -9.13 8.26
C THR A 234 11.25 -10.37 7.41
N GLY A 235 12.21 -11.29 7.28
CA GLY A 235 11.98 -12.57 6.61
C GLY A 235 10.82 -13.36 7.22
N THR A 236 10.57 -13.21 8.53
CA THR A 236 9.43 -13.81 9.21
C THR A 236 8.09 -13.18 8.82
N ASP A 237 8.04 -11.87 8.59
CA ASP A 237 6.81 -11.20 8.15
C ASP A 237 6.45 -11.60 6.72
N LEU A 238 7.46 -11.64 5.83
CA LEU A 238 7.30 -12.14 4.46
C LEU A 238 6.84 -13.60 4.44
N ALA A 239 7.42 -14.45 5.31
CA ALA A 239 7.02 -15.85 5.41
C ALA A 239 5.58 -15.99 5.90
N ARG A 240 5.15 -15.21 6.90
CA ARG A 240 3.76 -15.20 7.37
C ARG A 240 2.78 -14.78 6.28
N GLY A 241 3.11 -13.72 5.52
CA GLY A 241 2.30 -13.27 4.39
C GLY A 241 2.13 -14.34 3.30
N ALA A 242 3.14 -15.19 3.11
CA ALA A 242 3.11 -16.28 2.13
C ALA A 242 2.35 -17.54 2.58
N LEU A 243 2.00 -17.67 3.87
CA LEU A 243 1.34 -18.88 4.42
C LEU A 243 -0.03 -19.19 3.80
N PRO A 244 -0.95 -18.23 3.58
CA PRO A 244 -2.26 -18.53 3.01
C PRO A 244 -2.15 -19.15 1.62
N GLY A 245 -1.34 -18.57 0.73
CA GLY A 245 -1.09 -19.13 -0.61
C GLY A 245 -0.44 -20.52 -0.54
N LEU A 246 0.48 -20.75 0.41
CA LEU A 246 1.10 -22.06 0.60
C LEU A 246 0.08 -23.11 1.06
N ALA A 247 -0.77 -22.75 2.02
CA ALA A 247 -1.82 -23.64 2.53
C ALA A 247 -2.78 -24.07 1.41
N ILE A 248 -3.16 -23.14 0.52
CA ILE A 248 -4.03 -23.45 -0.62
C ILE A 248 -3.36 -24.44 -1.58
N ILE A 249 -2.08 -24.23 -1.93
CA ILE A 249 -1.35 -25.14 -2.82
C ILE A 249 -1.21 -26.53 -2.18
N LEU A 250 -0.89 -26.60 -0.89
CA LEU A 250 -0.80 -27.86 -0.17
C LEU A 250 -2.14 -28.58 -0.07
N ALA A 251 -3.25 -27.84 0.09
CA ALA A 251 -4.59 -28.42 0.08
C ALA A 251 -4.94 -29.01 -1.31
N TRP A 252 -4.62 -28.30 -2.40
CA TRP A 252 -4.75 -28.83 -3.76
C TRP A 252 -3.92 -30.09 -3.97
N LEU A 253 -2.66 -30.06 -3.53
CA LEU A 253 -1.75 -31.21 -3.64
C LEU A 253 -2.29 -32.41 -2.89
N ALA A 254 -2.76 -32.22 -1.65
CA ALA A 254 -3.36 -33.28 -0.85
C ALA A 254 -4.62 -33.85 -1.51
N ALA A 255 -5.54 -32.99 -1.98
CA ALA A 255 -6.76 -33.41 -2.66
C ALA A 255 -6.47 -34.22 -3.93
N ALA A 256 -5.56 -33.74 -4.79
CA ALA A 256 -5.17 -34.45 -6.01
C ALA A 256 -4.49 -35.80 -5.70
N SER A 257 -3.66 -35.85 -4.65
CA SER A 257 -2.99 -37.08 -4.21
C SER A 257 -3.99 -38.13 -3.74
N VAL A 258 -4.97 -37.73 -2.91
CA VAL A 258 -6.03 -38.62 -2.43
C VAL A 258 -6.86 -39.17 -3.60
N LEU A 259 -7.24 -38.32 -4.56
CA LEU A 259 -7.97 -38.74 -5.76
C LEU A 259 -7.17 -39.72 -6.62
N LEU A 260 -5.86 -39.52 -6.75
CA LEU A 260 -4.97 -40.44 -7.47
C LEU A 260 -4.88 -41.80 -6.77
N ILE A 261 -4.74 -41.83 -5.43
CA ILE A 261 -4.71 -43.08 -4.65
C ILE A 261 -6.01 -43.86 -4.79
N ILE A 262 -7.16 -43.17 -4.72
CA ILE A 262 -8.48 -43.83 -4.88
C ILE A 262 -8.63 -44.39 -6.30
N SER A 263 -8.23 -43.62 -7.32
CA SER A 263 -8.34 -44.03 -8.73
C SER A 263 -7.47 -45.24 -9.05
N THR A 264 -6.23 -45.27 -8.55
CA THR A 264 -5.30 -46.38 -8.77
C THR A 264 -5.74 -47.67 -8.07
N ARG A 265 -6.28 -47.60 -6.84
CA ARG A 265 -6.85 -48.77 -6.15
C ARG A 265 -8.01 -49.42 -6.91
N ARG A 266 -8.88 -48.61 -7.54
CA ARG A 266 -10.00 -49.12 -8.35
C ARG A 266 -9.54 -49.84 -9.62
N LEU A 267 -8.40 -49.47 -10.19
CA LEU A 267 -7.77 -50.20 -11.30
C LEU A 267 -7.16 -51.52 -10.85
N GLY A 268 -6.53 -51.54 -9.67
CA GLY A 268 -5.98 -52.77 -9.09
C GLY A 268 -7.04 -53.83 -8.77
N ALA A 269 -8.26 -53.41 -8.37
CA ALA A 269 -9.37 -54.32 -8.06
C ALA A 269 -10.19 -54.78 -9.29
N ARG A 270 -9.95 -54.21 -10.48
CA ARG A 270 -10.63 -54.58 -11.74
C ARG A 270 -9.79 -55.48 -12.64
N ARG A 271 -8.58 -55.85 -12.21
CA ARG A 271 -7.76 -56.92 -12.80
C ARG A 271 -7.92 -58.18 -11.99
#